data_AF-A0A6L9ECX8-F1
#
_entry.id   AF-A0A6L9ECX8-F1
#
_cell.length_a   1.000
_cell.length_b   1.000
_cell.length_c   1.000
_cell.angle_alpha   90.00
_cell.angle_beta   90.00
_cell.angle_gamma   90.00
#
_symmetry.space_group_name_H-M   'P 1'
#
loop_
_entity.id
_entity.type
_entity.pdbx_description
1 polymer ?
#
loop_
_entity_poly.entity_id
_entity_poly.type
_entity_poly.pdbx_seq_one_letter_code
_entity_poly.pdbx_strand_id
1 'polypeptide(L)'
;MDYLKTLQDIKNSIGEGKELTASNKLIVIGLIEKEEETVGMNEDSFVYFYEDVIDNEIQFEFEEALTTDVYQLAQGDAANCLNTFSSFKKIQDNSAIYSWLQNAIRFTDHLALHYLQEIIKEEPERQGDAGTERSRYIQINQKKNDAEKAGRIMNNLYECRNKLEHRKVESSDSQRIIPPNYKRAKKQITRRYPEALICFRDSFASYYNQ
;
A
#
# COMPACT_ATOMS: atom_id res chain seq x y z
N MET A 1 -4.54 27.45 8.92
CA MET A 1 -5.34 26.59 9.80
C MET A 1 -5.68 25.40 8.93
N ASP A 2 -5.19 24.22 9.27
CA ASP A 2 -5.35 23.02 8.45
C ASP A 2 -6.81 22.54 8.51
N TYR A 3 -7.41 22.30 7.34
CA TYR A 3 -8.81 21.93 7.19
C TYR A 3 -9.07 20.55 7.83
N LEU A 4 -8.17 19.59 7.61
CA LEU A 4 -8.25 18.25 8.22
C LEU A 4 -8.15 18.33 9.74
N LYS A 5 -7.20 19.12 10.26
CA LYS A 5 -7.11 19.40 11.71
C LYS A 5 -8.40 20.00 12.29
N THR A 6 -9.08 20.86 11.53
CA THR A 6 -10.34 21.49 11.94
C THR A 6 -11.47 20.45 12.01
N LEU A 7 -11.53 19.52 11.06
CA LEU A 7 -12.47 18.40 11.08
C LEU A 7 -12.22 17.47 12.28
N GLN A 8 -10.96 17.18 12.59
CA GLN A 8 -10.56 16.39 13.75
C GLN A 8 -11.01 17.03 15.08
N ASP A 9 -10.81 18.35 15.21
CA ASP A 9 -11.18 19.11 16.40
C ASP A 9 -12.71 19.16 16.59
N ILE A 10 -13.48 19.28 15.49
CA ILE A 10 -14.95 19.21 15.50
C ILE A 10 -15.41 17.81 15.92
N LYS A 11 -14.83 16.75 15.35
CA LYS A 11 -15.13 15.35 15.68
C LYS A 11 -14.94 15.08 17.18
N ASN A 12 -13.81 15.51 17.74
CA ASN A 12 -13.51 15.36 19.17
C ASN A 12 -14.53 16.12 20.05
N SER A 13 -14.84 17.37 19.68
CA SER A 13 -15.80 18.22 20.40
C SER A 13 -17.22 17.65 20.42
N ILE A 14 -17.66 17.01 19.34
CA ILE A 14 -18.98 16.36 19.24
C ILE A 14 -19.06 15.09 20.11
N GLY A 15 -17.95 14.35 20.23
CA GLY A 15 -17.82 13.24 21.17
C GLY A 15 -18.17 13.67 22.60
N GLU A 16 -17.66 14.84 23.00
CA GLU A 16 -17.75 15.39 24.36
C GLU A 16 -19.04 16.19 24.65
N GLY A 17 -19.65 16.83 23.64
CA GLY A 17 -20.79 17.75 23.81
C GLY A 17 -22.16 17.10 24.07
N LYS A 18 -23.03 17.71 24.88
CA LYS A 18 -24.35 17.14 25.30
C LYS A 18 -25.54 17.45 24.37
N GLU A 19 -25.36 18.26 23.32
CA GLU A 19 -26.48 18.83 22.55
C GLU A 19 -27.04 17.94 21.44
N LEU A 20 -26.26 16.96 20.96
CA LEU A 20 -26.69 16.01 19.92
C LEU A 20 -27.12 14.67 20.54
N THR A 21 -28.21 14.09 20.04
CA THR A 21 -28.57 12.70 20.34
C THR A 21 -27.46 11.76 19.89
N ALA A 22 -27.30 10.61 20.55
CA ALA A 22 -26.26 9.65 20.21
C ALA A 22 -26.28 9.25 18.71
N SER A 23 -27.47 9.06 18.13
CA SER A 23 -27.62 8.77 16.70
C SER A 23 -27.13 9.91 15.80
N ASN A 24 -27.43 11.17 16.16
CA ASN A 24 -26.98 12.32 15.37
C ASN A 24 -25.46 12.51 15.50
N LYS A 25 -24.87 12.24 16.66
CA LYS A 25 -23.41 12.22 16.83
C LYS A 25 -22.74 11.21 15.90
N LEU A 26 -23.26 9.98 15.85
CA LEU A 26 -22.72 8.95 14.96
C LEU A 26 -22.83 9.33 13.48
N ILE A 27 -23.95 9.95 13.08
CA ILE A 27 -24.12 10.43 11.70
C ILE A 27 -23.10 11.53 11.38
N VAL A 28 -22.94 12.52 12.25
CA VAL A 28 -22.02 13.64 12.01
C VAL A 28 -20.56 13.15 12.01
N ILE A 29 -20.18 12.27 12.95
CA ILE A 29 -18.85 11.65 12.94
C ILE A 29 -18.61 10.90 11.63
N GLY A 30 -19.57 10.09 11.17
CA GLY A 30 -19.43 9.36 9.91
C GLY A 30 -19.36 10.27 8.67
N LEU A 31 -20.03 11.43 8.68
CA LEU A 31 -19.90 12.43 7.62
C LEU A 31 -18.54 13.11 7.62
N ILE A 32 -18.01 13.44 8.81
CA ILE A 32 -16.68 14.02 8.97
C ILE A 32 -15.61 13.03 8.51
N GLU A 33 -15.67 11.77 8.96
CA GLU A 33 -14.72 10.72 8.54
C GLU A 33 -14.73 10.51 7.03
N LYS A 34 -15.90 10.58 6.39
CA LYS A 34 -16.01 10.49 4.94
C LYS A 34 -15.38 11.69 4.22
N GLU A 35 -15.53 12.89 4.78
CA GLU A 35 -14.92 14.09 4.22
C GLU A 35 -13.40 14.07 4.40
N GLU A 36 -12.90 13.65 5.57
CA GLU A 36 -11.47 13.42 5.83
C GLU A 36 -10.89 12.41 4.85
N GLU A 37 -11.56 11.26 4.63
CA GLU A 37 -11.18 10.26 3.62
C GLU A 37 -11.09 10.90 2.23
N THR A 38 -12.09 11.70 1.84
CA THR A 38 -12.17 12.31 0.51
C THR A 38 -11.09 13.36 0.28
N VAL A 39 -10.85 14.22 1.27
CA VAL A 39 -9.83 15.27 1.18
C VAL A 39 -8.43 14.69 1.20
N GLY A 40 -8.13 13.76 2.12
CA GLY A 40 -6.82 13.11 2.18
C GLY A 40 -6.47 12.37 0.88
N MET A 41 -7.44 11.66 0.28
CA MET A 41 -7.28 11.05 -1.04
C MET A 41 -6.94 12.08 -2.14
N ASN A 42 -7.52 13.28 -2.10
CA ASN A 42 -7.36 14.28 -3.15
C ASN A 42 -6.15 15.20 -2.98
N GLU A 43 -5.70 15.44 -1.75
CA GLU A 43 -4.53 16.26 -1.46
C GLU A 43 -3.24 15.48 -1.70
N ASP A 44 -3.08 14.34 -1.03
CA ASP A 44 -1.92 13.47 -1.22
C ASP A 44 -2.29 11.99 -1.01
N SER A 45 -2.76 11.37 -2.09
CA SER A 45 -3.03 9.94 -2.14
C SER A 45 -1.82 9.07 -1.75
N PHE A 46 -0.58 9.51 -1.99
CA PHE A 46 0.61 8.73 -1.63
C PHE A 46 0.70 8.62 -0.11
N VAL A 47 0.76 9.77 0.57
CA VAL A 47 0.90 9.85 2.03
C VAL A 47 -0.30 9.20 2.69
N TYR A 48 -1.51 9.57 2.27
CA TYR A 48 -2.75 9.05 2.83
C TYR A 48 -2.84 7.52 2.74
N PHE A 49 -2.53 6.94 1.58
CA PHE A 49 -2.49 5.49 1.41
C PHE A 49 -1.42 4.84 2.29
N TYR A 50 -0.23 5.43 2.34
CA TYR A 50 0.88 4.88 3.12
C TYR A 50 0.49 4.78 4.60
N GLU A 51 -0.02 5.87 5.16
CA GLU A 51 -0.42 5.99 6.56
C GLU A 51 -1.61 5.09 6.91
N ASP A 52 -2.62 5.02 6.05
CA ASP A 52 -3.77 4.12 6.21
C ASP A 52 -3.34 2.64 6.22
N VAL A 53 -2.34 2.26 5.42
CA VAL A 53 -1.79 0.91 5.40
C VAL A 53 -0.97 0.58 6.65
N ILE A 54 -0.10 1.49 7.09
CA ILE A 54 0.76 1.25 8.27
C ILE A 54 0.07 1.55 9.61
N ASP A 55 -1.13 2.16 9.56
CA ASP A 55 -1.92 2.62 10.71
C ASP A 55 -1.12 3.57 11.62
N ASN A 56 -0.35 4.48 11.00
CA ASN A 56 0.50 5.44 11.68
C ASN A 56 0.89 6.60 10.75
N GLU A 57 1.16 7.77 11.32
CA GLU A 57 1.69 8.94 10.60
C GLU A 57 3.12 8.65 10.11
N ILE A 58 3.43 9.06 8.88
CA ILE A 58 4.79 8.96 8.35
C ILE A 58 5.57 10.25 8.66
N GLN A 59 6.68 10.11 9.39
CA GLN A 59 7.58 11.24 9.68
C GLN A 59 8.64 11.48 8.59
N PHE A 60 8.59 10.71 7.49
CA PHE A 60 9.60 10.74 6.43
C PHE A 60 9.03 11.40 5.18
N GLU A 61 9.66 12.48 4.73
CA GLU A 61 9.25 13.28 3.57
C GLU A 61 9.58 12.57 2.24
N PHE A 62 8.69 11.68 1.80
CA PHE A 62 8.88 10.92 0.55
C PHE A 62 8.86 11.82 -0.70
N GLU A 63 8.12 12.94 -0.68
CA GLU A 63 8.06 13.87 -1.81
C GLU A 63 9.43 14.48 -2.11
N GLU A 64 10.21 14.79 -1.07
CA GLU A 64 11.57 15.32 -1.22
C GLU A 64 12.60 14.22 -1.55
N ALA A 65 12.39 13.00 -1.03
CA ALA A 65 13.34 11.90 -1.19
C ALA A 65 13.24 11.19 -2.55
N LEU A 66 12.04 11.13 -3.13
CA LEU A 66 11.78 10.49 -4.41
C LEU A 66 11.94 11.48 -5.56
N THR A 67 12.24 10.98 -6.77
CA THR A 67 12.14 11.84 -7.96
C THR A 67 10.67 12.18 -8.22
N THR A 68 10.41 13.35 -8.81
CA THR A 68 9.04 13.81 -9.11
C THR A 68 8.24 12.77 -9.89
N ASP A 69 8.83 12.15 -10.89
CA ASP A 69 8.17 11.13 -11.72
C ASP A 69 7.82 9.88 -10.88
N VAL A 70 8.73 9.42 -10.02
CA VAL A 70 8.50 8.27 -9.14
C VAL A 70 7.39 8.56 -8.15
N TYR A 71 7.40 9.75 -7.53
CA TYR A 71 6.39 10.16 -6.56
C TYR A 71 4.99 10.23 -7.20
N GLN A 72 4.87 10.91 -8.35
CA GLN A 72 3.59 11.07 -9.05
C GLN A 72 3.01 9.75 -9.54
N LEU A 73 3.84 8.84 -10.06
CA LEU A 73 3.38 7.52 -10.49
C LEU A 73 2.89 6.69 -9.28
N ALA A 74 3.67 6.69 -8.19
CA ALA A 74 3.26 6.03 -6.96
C ALA A 74 1.96 6.64 -6.40
N GLN A 75 1.83 7.96 -6.36
CA GLN A 75 0.60 8.64 -5.95
C GLN A 75 -0.61 8.21 -6.77
N GLY A 76 -0.46 8.04 -8.10
CA GLY A 76 -1.52 7.53 -8.96
C GLY A 76 -1.93 6.08 -8.62
N ASP A 77 -0.98 5.19 -8.37
CA ASP A 77 -1.28 3.81 -7.96
C ASP A 77 -1.87 3.71 -6.55
N ALA A 78 -1.46 4.61 -5.65
CA ALA A 78 -2.06 4.77 -4.32
C ALA A 78 -3.53 5.19 -4.43
N ALA A 79 -3.83 6.19 -5.26
CA ALA A 79 -5.20 6.62 -5.55
C ALA A 79 -6.05 5.45 -6.09
N ASN A 80 -5.49 4.61 -6.97
CA ASN A 80 -6.17 3.43 -7.48
C ASN A 80 -6.46 2.38 -6.40
N CYS A 81 -5.57 2.23 -5.41
CA CYS A 81 -5.83 1.38 -4.24
C CYS A 81 -6.99 1.92 -3.42
N LEU A 82 -6.97 3.22 -3.12
CA LEU A 82 -7.99 3.92 -2.33
C LEU A 82 -9.37 3.91 -3.03
N ASN A 83 -9.39 4.03 -4.35
CA ASN A 83 -10.61 3.88 -5.16
C ASN A 83 -11.18 2.46 -5.14
N THR A 84 -10.34 1.45 -4.90
CA THR A 84 -10.79 0.04 -4.77
C THR A 84 -11.33 -0.22 -3.37
N PHE A 85 -10.60 0.21 -2.34
CA PHE A 85 -11.03 0.20 -0.95
C PHE A 85 -10.56 1.49 -0.28
N SER A 86 -11.50 2.33 0.18
CA SER A 86 -11.19 3.68 0.71
C SER A 86 -10.37 3.66 2.01
N SER A 87 -10.22 2.50 2.63
CA SER A 87 -9.30 2.25 3.73
C SER A 87 -8.84 0.80 3.73
N PHE A 88 -7.60 0.58 4.17
CA PHE A 88 -6.96 -0.71 4.35
C PHE A 88 -7.75 -1.61 5.31
N LYS A 89 -8.36 -1.02 6.35
CA LYS A 89 -9.23 -1.72 7.31
C LYS A 89 -10.51 -2.23 6.65
N LYS A 90 -10.94 -1.63 5.54
CA LYS A 90 -12.15 -1.99 4.77
C LYS A 90 -11.90 -3.05 3.70
N ILE A 91 -10.67 -3.57 3.52
CA ILE A 91 -10.38 -4.63 2.55
C ILE A 91 -11.28 -5.85 2.77
N GLN A 92 -11.91 -6.33 1.70
CA GLN A 92 -12.82 -7.49 1.72
C GLN A 92 -12.22 -8.71 1.02
N ASP A 93 -12.66 -9.91 1.38
CA ASP A 93 -12.25 -11.18 0.77
C ASP A 93 -13.06 -11.50 -0.51
N ASN A 94 -13.05 -10.56 -1.45
CA ASN A 94 -13.73 -10.65 -2.74
C ASN A 94 -12.77 -10.39 -3.92
N SER A 95 -13.29 -10.36 -5.15
CA SER A 95 -12.48 -10.16 -6.35
C SER A 95 -11.74 -8.82 -6.43
N ALA A 96 -12.23 -7.78 -5.76
CA ALA A 96 -11.59 -6.46 -5.76
C ALA A 96 -10.21 -6.48 -5.08
N ILE A 97 -9.94 -7.48 -4.23
CA ILE A 97 -8.62 -7.66 -3.62
C ILE A 97 -7.50 -7.92 -4.62
N TYR A 98 -7.83 -8.49 -5.79
CA TYR A 98 -6.87 -8.67 -6.86
C TYR A 98 -6.44 -7.33 -7.44
N SER A 99 -7.40 -6.47 -7.79
CA SER A 99 -7.14 -5.12 -8.31
C SER A 99 -6.40 -4.26 -7.29
N TRP A 100 -6.83 -4.30 -6.04
CA TRP A 100 -6.12 -3.59 -4.96
C TRP A 100 -4.68 -4.07 -4.83
N LEU A 101 -4.43 -5.38 -4.78
CA LEU A 101 -3.08 -5.92 -4.65
C LEU A 101 -2.21 -5.61 -5.87
N GLN A 102 -2.77 -5.60 -7.07
CA GLN A 102 -2.04 -5.24 -8.28
C GLN A 102 -1.55 -3.79 -8.21
N ASN A 103 -2.39 -2.84 -7.82
CA ASN A 103 -2.00 -1.43 -7.69
C ASN A 103 -1.04 -1.22 -6.50
N ALA A 104 -1.25 -1.90 -5.37
CA ALA A 104 -0.36 -1.83 -4.22
C ALA A 104 1.06 -2.35 -4.54
N ILE A 105 1.16 -3.38 -5.37
CA ILE A 105 2.46 -3.87 -5.86
C ILE A 105 3.12 -2.82 -6.75
N ARG A 106 2.40 -2.19 -7.69
CA ARG A 106 2.97 -1.14 -8.56
C ARG A 106 3.44 0.09 -7.78
N PHE A 107 2.60 0.56 -6.84
CA PHE A 107 2.98 1.57 -5.86
C PHE A 107 4.33 1.27 -5.22
N THR A 108 4.49 0.05 -4.71
CA THR A 108 5.72 -0.38 -4.03
C THR A 108 6.87 -0.64 -5.01
N ASP A 109 6.58 -1.01 -6.26
CA ASP A 109 7.58 -1.20 -7.31
C ASP A 109 8.30 0.11 -7.65
N HIS A 110 7.60 1.24 -7.63
CA HIS A 110 8.21 2.57 -7.76
C HIS A 110 9.21 2.83 -6.63
N LEU A 111 8.85 2.52 -5.38
CA LEU A 111 9.76 2.64 -4.23
C LEU A 111 10.95 1.69 -4.34
N ALA A 112 10.71 0.44 -4.75
CA ALA A 112 11.75 -0.57 -4.90
C ALA A 112 12.75 -0.22 -6.00
N LEU A 113 12.27 0.32 -7.12
CA LEU A 113 13.11 0.79 -8.22
C LEU A 113 14.00 1.94 -7.77
N HIS A 114 13.41 2.97 -7.15
CA HIS A 114 14.17 4.11 -6.62
C HIS A 114 15.18 3.66 -5.57
N TYR A 115 14.80 2.76 -4.67
CA TYR A 115 15.71 2.20 -3.68
C TYR A 115 16.93 1.49 -4.31
N LEU A 116 16.71 0.68 -5.34
CA LEU A 116 17.81 0.01 -6.06
C LEU A 116 18.74 1.02 -6.74
N GLN A 117 18.18 1.95 -7.51
CA GLN A 117 18.95 2.87 -8.34
C GLN A 117 19.61 3.98 -7.53
N GLU A 118 18.90 4.54 -6.56
CA GLU A 118 19.35 5.75 -5.86
C GLU A 118 19.99 5.50 -4.50
N ILE A 119 19.59 4.44 -3.78
CA ILE A 119 20.16 4.12 -2.47
C ILE A 119 21.24 3.05 -2.60
N ILE A 120 20.96 1.96 -3.28
CA ILE A 120 21.93 0.86 -3.46
C ILE A 120 22.92 1.15 -4.60
N LYS A 121 22.56 2.04 -5.54
CA LYS A 121 23.33 2.34 -6.75
C LYS A 121 23.54 1.11 -7.64
N GLU A 122 22.48 0.33 -7.81
CA GLU A 122 22.45 -0.85 -8.67
C GLU A 122 21.38 -0.74 -9.75
N GLU A 123 21.72 -1.23 -10.94
CA GLU A 123 20.76 -1.39 -12.02
C GLU A 123 19.81 -2.56 -11.72
N PRO A 124 18.50 -2.42 -12.01
CA PRO A 124 17.57 -3.54 -11.95
C PRO A 124 17.95 -4.64 -12.94
N GLU A 125 18.19 -5.85 -12.44
CA GLU A 125 18.56 -7.00 -13.25
C GLU A 125 17.48 -8.06 -13.26
N ARG A 126 17.26 -8.71 -14.42
CA ARG A 126 16.30 -9.81 -14.54
C ARG A 126 16.77 -11.02 -13.74
N GLN A 127 15.90 -11.53 -12.87
CA GLN A 127 16.19 -12.67 -11.99
C GLN A 127 15.56 -13.95 -12.54
N GLY A 128 16.29 -14.65 -13.43
CA GLY A 128 15.81 -15.87 -14.09
C GLY A 128 14.54 -15.64 -14.91
N ASP A 129 13.51 -16.45 -14.68
CA ASP A 129 12.22 -16.35 -15.39
C ASP A 129 11.28 -15.29 -14.80
N ALA A 130 11.69 -14.55 -13.77
CA ALA A 130 10.89 -13.48 -13.20
C ALA A 130 10.72 -12.31 -14.19
N GLY A 131 9.53 -11.72 -14.23
CA GLY A 131 9.31 -10.42 -14.88
C GLY A 131 10.07 -9.30 -14.16
N THR A 132 10.10 -8.11 -14.77
CA THR A 132 10.88 -6.96 -14.28
C THR A 132 10.56 -6.59 -12.82
N GLU A 133 9.28 -6.44 -12.49
CA GLU A 133 8.81 -6.07 -11.14
C GLU A 133 9.25 -7.09 -10.07
N ARG A 134 8.98 -8.38 -10.28
CA ARG A 134 9.39 -9.44 -9.34
C ARG A 134 10.91 -9.53 -9.21
N SER A 135 11.64 -9.28 -10.30
CA SER A 135 13.10 -9.33 -10.30
C SER A 135 13.70 -8.33 -9.32
N ARG A 136 13.15 -7.11 -9.23
CA ARG A 136 13.60 -6.10 -8.26
C ARG A 136 13.44 -6.57 -6.82
N TYR A 137 12.31 -7.18 -6.48
CA TYR A 137 12.09 -7.71 -5.12
C TYR A 137 13.04 -8.86 -4.78
N ILE A 138 13.34 -9.72 -5.74
CA ILE A 138 14.32 -10.80 -5.58
C ILE A 138 15.72 -10.20 -5.37
N GLN A 139 16.11 -9.21 -6.17
CA GLN A 139 17.40 -8.53 -6.06
C GLN A 139 17.56 -7.88 -4.68
N ILE A 140 16.58 -7.08 -4.22
CA ILE A 140 16.58 -6.48 -2.88
C ILE A 140 16.74 -7.55 -1.79
N ASN A 141 16.00 -8.66 -1.88
CA ASN A 141 16.06 -9.77 -0.91
C ASN A 141 17.40 -10.52 -0.90
N GLN A 142 18.18 -10.51 -1.99
CA GLN A 142 19.47 -11.20 -2.03
C GLN A 142 20.62 -10.40 -1.40
N LYS A 143 20.47 -9.07 -1.32
CA LYS A 143 21.56 -8.16 -0.97
C LYS A 143 21.83 -8.04 0.53
N LYS A 144 21.01 -8.67 1.39
CA LYS A 144 21.15 -8.63 2.86
C LYS A 144 21.29 -7.20 3.42
N ASN A 145 20.56 -6.26 2.82
CA ASN A 145 20.49 -4.86 3.24
C ASN A 145 19.26 -4.63 4.15
N ASP A 146 19.08 -3.39 4.57
CA ASP A 146 17.98 -3.00 5.47
C ASP A 146 16.58 -3.26 4.87
N ALA A 147 16.48 -3.22 3.54
CA ALA A 147 15.24 -3.53 2.82
C ALA A 147 15.06 -5.01 2.45
N GLU A 148 15.97 -5.92 2.83
CA GLU A 148 15.91 -7.35 2.49
C GLU A 148 14.54 -7.95 2.86
N LYS A 149 14.06 -7.62 4.06
CA LYS A 149 12.75 -8.05 4.56
C LYS A 149 11.61 -7.55 3.67
N ALA A 150 11.67 -6.31 3.21
CA ALA A 150 10.68 -5.74 2.30
C ALA A 150 10.67 -6.49 0.96
N GLY A 151 11.84 -6.69 0.35
CA GLY A 151 11.99 -7.46 -0.89
C GLY A 151 11.42 -8.87 -0.78
N ARG A 152 11.70 -9.57 0.32
CA ARG A 152 11.15 -10.92 0.58
C ARG A 152 9.62 -10.91 0.67
N ILE A 153 9.05 -9.94 1.38
CA ILE A 153 7.61 -9.83 1.54
C ILE A 153 6.95 -9.52 0.20
N MET A 154 7.48 -8.56 -0.55
CA MET A 154 6.92 -8.17 -1.84
C MET A 154 6.99 -9.28 -2.88
N ASN A 155 8.06 -10.07 -2.91
CA ASN A 155 8.12 -11.27 -3.75
C ASN A 155 6.99 -12.27 -3.41
N ASN A 156 6.70 -12.49 -2.12
CA ASN A 156 5.59 -13.37 -1.70
C ASN A 156 4.21 -12.80 -2.06
N LEU A 157 4.03 -11.48 -1.95
CA LEU A 157 2.78 -10.81 -2.34
C LEU A 157 2.58 -10.83 -3.86
N TYR A 158 3.65 -10.70 -4.65
CA TYR A 158 3.63 -10.91 -6.10
C TYR A 158 3.15 -12.33 -6.45
N GLU A 159 3.68 -13.35 -5.79
CA GLU A 159 3.17 -14.72 -5.98
C GLU A 159 1.71 -14.88 -5.57
N CYS A 160 1.28 -14.17 -4.53
CA CYS A 160 -0.11 -14.13 -4.11
C CYS A 160 -0.99 -13.53 -5.22
N ARG A 161 -0.58 -12.42 -5.84
CA ARG A 161 -1.27 -11.82 -7.00
C ARG A 161 -1.35 -12.80 -8.17
N ASN A 162 -0.24 -13.44 -8.54
CA ASN A 162 -0.21 -14.41 -9.64
C ASN A 162 -1.18 -15.58 -9.40
N LYS A 163 -1.34 -16.05 -8.16
CA LYS A 163 -2.33 -17.10 -7.81
C LYS A 163 -3.78 -16.63 -7.91
N LEU A 164 -4.04 -15.33 -7.77
CA LEU A 164 -5.37 -14.74 -7.96
C LEU A 164 -5.70 -14.52 -9.45
N GLU A 165 -4.68 -14.26 -10.27
CA GLU A 165 -4.78 -14.02 -11.72
C GLU A 165 -4.84 -15.32 -12.53
N HIS A 166 -3.83 -16.18 -12.36
CA HIS A 166 -3.65 -17.39 -13.16
C HIS A 166 -4.42 -18.55 -12.54
N ARG A 167 -5.70 -18.62 -12.90
CA ARG A 167 -6.66 -19.61 -12.37
C ARG A 167 -6.72 -20.91 -13.16
N LYS A 168 -5.96 -21.03 -14.26
CA LYS A 168 -5.94 -22.22 -15.10
C LYS A 168 -4.76 -23.10 -14.74
N VAL A 169 -5.01 -24.38 -14.49
CA VAL A 169 -3.97 -25.40 -14.43
C VAL A 169 -4.16 -26.35 -15.60
N GLU A 170 -3.11 -26.47 -16.41
CA GLU A 170 -3.05 -27.47 -17.46
C GLU A 170 -2.46 -28.76 -16.88
N SER A 171 -3.20 -29.85 -17.02
CA SER A 171 -2.68 -31.22 -16.88
C SER A 171 -2.74 -31.89 -18.23
N SER A 172 -1.95 -32.96 -18.43
CA SER A 172 -1.88 -33.72 -19.69
C SER A 172 -3.25 -34.13 -20.26
N ASP A 173 -4.26 -34.30 -19.40
CA ASP A 173 -5.56 -34.84 -19.77
C ASP A 173 -6.76 -33.91 -19.50
N SER A 174 -6.56 -32.73 -18.87
CA SER A 174 -7.65 -31.77 -18.67
C SER A 174 -7.17 -30.36 -18.26
N GLN A 175 -7.90 -29.33 -18.71
CA GLN A 175 -7.81 -27.97 -18.16
C GLN A 175 -8.81 -27.80 -17.03
N ARG A 176 -8.37 -27.30 -15.86
CA ARG A 176 -9.25 -26.99 -14.73
C ARG A 176 -9.07 -25.56 -14.26
N ILE A 177 -10.19 -24.92 -13.90
CA ILE A 177 -10.21 -23.60 -13.28
C ILE A 177 -10.17 -23.78 -11.76
N ILE A 178 -9.17 -23.19 -11.11
CA ILE A 178 -9.03 -23.16 -9.65
C ILE A 178 -9.66 -21.85 -9.13
N PRO A 179 -10.64 -21.92 -8.21
CA PRO A 179 -11.19 -20.72 -7.61
C PRO A 179 -10.14 -20.01 -6.76
N PRO A 180 -10.04 -18.67 -6.85
CA PRO A 180 -9.10 -17.90 -6.06
C PRO A 180 -9.45 -17.97 -4.56
N ASN A 181 -8.42 -18.03 -3.72
CA ASN A 181 -8.59 -18.01 -2.26
C ASN A 181 -8.42 -16.58 -1.71
N TYR A 182 -9.46 -15.76 -1.86
CA TYR A 182 -9.44 -14.36 -1.42
C TYR A 182 -9.22 -14.20 0.10
N LYS A 183 -9.75 -15.11 0.91
CA LYS A 183 -9.53 -15.12 2.37
C LYS A 183 -8.05 -15.27 2.72
N ARG A 184 -7.34 -16.17 2.03
CA ARG A 184 -5.89 -16.34 2.21
C ARG A 184 -5.14 -15.10 1.73
N ALA A 185 -5.53 -14.53 0.59
CA ALA A 185 -4.92 -13.32 0.06
C ALA A 185 -5.07 -12.15 1.03
N LYS A 186 -6.29 -11.88 1.51
CA LYS A 186 -6.59 -10.85 2.53
C LYS A 186 -5.69 -11.02 3.75
N LYS A 187 -5.61 -12.22 4.30
CA LYS A 187 -4.75 -12.50 5.47
C LYS A 187 -3.27 -12.21 5.21
N GLN A 188 -2.76 -12.49 4.00
CA GLN A 188 -1.38 -12.18 3.65
C GLN A 188 -1.18 -10.68 3.51
N ILE A 189 -2.08 -9.99 2.80
CA ILE A 189 -2.03 -8.53 2.60
C ILE A 189 -2.07 -7.80 3.93
N THR A 190 -3.13 -8.02 4.73
CA THR A 190 -3.36 -7.30 5.99
C THR A 190 -2.25 -7.51 7.01
N ARG A 191 -1.52 -8.62 6.92
CA ARG A 191 -0.40 -8.92 7.82
C ARG A 191 0.92 -8.40 7.29
N ARG A 192 1.21 -8.63 6.00
CA ARG A 192 2.57 -8.51 5.47
C ARG A 192 2.82 -7.21 4.75
N TYR A 193 1.82 -6.66 4.08
CA TYR A 193 2.02 -5.45 3.30
C TYR A 193 2.43 -4.24 4.19
N PRO A 194 1.84 -4.00 5.37
CA PRO A 194 2.31 -2.97 6.28
C PRO A 194 3.76 -3.19 6.73
N GLU A 195 4.14 -4.44 7.02
CA GLU A 195 5.52 -4.79 7.37
C GLU A 195 6.51 -4.42 6.25
N ALA A 196 6.13 -4.57 4.98
CA ALA A 196 6.99 -4.21 3.84
C ALA A 196 7.15 -2.71 3.70
N LEU A 197 6.06 -1.94 3.80
CA LEU A 197 6.11 -0.48 3.74
C LEU A 197 6.99 0.06 4.87
N ILE A 198 6.75 -0.34 6.12
CA ILE A 198 7.59 0.06 7.26
C ILE A 198 9.08 -0.20 6.98
N CYS A 199 9.44 -1.38 6.47
CA CYS A 199 10.83 -1.69 6.14
C CYS A 199 11.40 -0.78 5.05
N PHE A 200 10.61 -0.46 4.01
CA PHE A 200 11.04 0.53 3.02
C PHE A 200 11.24 1.90 3.64
N ARG A 201 10.24 2.45 4.35
CA ARG A 201 10.39 3.74 5.06
C ARG A 201 11.65 3.79 5.90
N ASP A 202 11.88 2.77 6.73
CA ASP A 202 13.02 2.74 7.63
C ASP A 202 14.35 2.69 6.85
N SER A 203 14.38 1.99 5.72
CA SER A 203 15.56 1.93 4.84
C SER A 203 15.83 3.26 4.13
N PHE A 204 14.79 3.97 3.69
CA PHE A 204 14.90 5.30 3.11
C PHE A 204 15.35 6.32 4.15
N ALA A 205 14.66 6.39 5.29
CA ALA A 205 15.00 7.29 6.39
C ALA A 205 16.44 7.07 6.88
N SER A 206 16.89 5.82 6.97
CA SER A 206 18.26 5.50 7.37
C SER A 206 19.32 5.99 6.38
N TYR A 207 18.99 6.15 5.10
CA TYR A 207 19.92 6.68 4.09
C TYR A 207 19.90 8.22 4.03
N TYR A 208 18.71 8.82 4.00
CA TYR A 208 18.55 10.28 3.79
C TYR A 208 18.76 11.12 5.05
N ASN A 209 18.69 10.54 6.25
CA ASN A 209 18.97 11.23 7.51
C ASN A 209 20.42 11.07 8.00
N GLN A 210 21.33 10.60 7.15
CA GLN A 210 22.79 10.56 7.38
C GLN A 210 23.45 11.87 6.95
#